data_AF-A0AA37IBA5-F1
#
_entry.id   AF-A0AA37IBA5-F1
#
_cell.length_a   1.000
_cell.length_b   1.000
_cell.length_c   1.000
_cell.angle_alpha   90.00
_cell.angle_beta   90.00
_cell.angle_gamma   90.00
#
_symmetry.space_group_name_H-M   'P 1'
#
loop_
_entity.id
_entity.type
_entity.pdbx_description
1 polymer ?
#
loop_
_entity_poly.entity_id
_entity_poly.type
_entity_poly.pdbx_seq_one_letter_code
_entity_poly.pdbx_strand_id
1 'polypeptide(L)'
;MKSARPAMSPLLRALTYSRAAREPMIDAMLLRCYAALDAFDRGHGSQPLFMTLCRHMLVAEELCQLGHAPEFEDDITLAHEALVELDARHSADGAWTLDADEHARLCAALDVLAEQLEVATLEHIAQAEARMVTQSLVAANMRSGIGHAQAVSSAG
;
A
#
# COMPACT_ATOMS: atom_id res chain seq x y z
N MET A 1 19.93 -47.52 21.39
CA MET A 1 19.34 -47.16 20.08
C MET A 1 18.65 -45.82 20.23
N LYS A 2 19.26 -44.71 19.78
CA LYS A 2 18.73 -43.35 19.98
C LYS A 2 17.92 -42.97 18.74
N SER A 3 16.60 -42.97 18.88
CA SER A 3 15.66 -42.59 17.82
C SER A 3 15.87 -41.12 17.45
N ALA A 4 16.32 -40.88 16.22
CA ALA A 4 16.43 -39.54 15.66
C ALA A 4 15.02 -39.03 15.37
N ARG A 5 14.54 -38.05 16.15
CA ARG A 5 13.35 -37.27 15.81
C ARG A 5 13.56 -36.69 14.41
N PRO A 6 12.56 -36.73 13.51
CA PRO A 6 12.68 -36.08 12.21
C PRO A 6 12.82 -34.58 12.47
N ALA A 7 14.00 -34.02 12.18
CA ALA A 7 14.21 -32.59 12.20
C ALA A 7 13.45 -32.00 11.00
N MET A 8 12.47 -31.13 11.25
CA MET A 8 11.72 -30.45 10.20
C MET A 8 12.68 -29.77 9.21
N SER A 9 12.38 -29.92 7.91
CA SER A 9 13.20 -29.38 6.83
C SER A 9 13.25 -27.84 6.89
N PRO A 10 14.35 -27.20 6.43
CA PRO A 10 14.49 -25.74 6.46
C PRO A 10 13.39 -24.98 5.71
N LEU A 11 12.82 -25.55 4.65
CA LEU A 11 11.67 -24.99 3.93
C LEU A 11 10.39 -25.03 4.77
N LEU A 12 10.09 -26.18 5.41
CA LEU A 12 8.99 -26.26 6.38
C LEU A 12 9.22 -25.29 7.54
N ARG A 13 10.48 -25.14 7.98
CA ARG A 13 10.86 -24.17 8.99
C ARG A 13 10.59 -22.74 8.53
N ALA A 14 11.01 -22.34 7.34
CA ALA A 14 10.77 -21.02 6.76
C ALA A 14 9.27 -20.72 6.59
N LEU A 15 8.47 -21.72 6.19
CA LEU A 15 7.01 -21.62 6.08
C LEU A 15 6.30 -21.62 7.44
N THR A 16 6.85 -22.29 8.46
CA THR A 16 6.32 -22.20 9.84
C THR A 16 6.78 -20.93 10.56
N TYR A 17 7.97 -20.42 10.26
CA TYR A 17 8.50 -19.16 10.77
C TYR A 17 7.80 -17.98 10.10
N SER A 18 7.33 -18.13 8.86
CA SER A 18 6.59 -17.09 8.15
C SER A 18 5.27 -16.74 8.85
N ARG A 19 4.58 -17.71 9.48
CA ARG A 19 3.37 -17.43 10.25
C ARG A 19 3.66 -16.67 11.55
N ALA A 20 4.73 -17.04 12.29
CA ALA A 20 5.16 -16.29 13.47
C ALA A 20 5.73 -14.90 13.15
N ALA A 21 6.23 -14.71 11.92
CA ALA A 21 6.69 -13.42 11.41
C ALA A 21 5.58 -12.58 10.77
N ARG A 22 4.39 -13.15 10.54
CA ARG A 22 3.25 -12.48 9.89
C ARG A 22 2.66 -11.41 10.79
N GLU A 23 2.31 -11.75 12.03
CA GLU A 23 1.71 -10.79 12.97
C GLU A 23 2.62 -9.56 13.18
N PRO A 24 3.93 -9.70 13.48
CA PRO A 24 4.81 -8.54 13.58
C PRO A 24 4.97 -7.73 12.28
N MET A 25 4.84 -8.38 11.12
CA MET A 25 4.89 -7.70 9.82
C MET A 25 3.63 -6.85 9.61
N ILE A 26 2.45 -7.40 9.88
CA ILE A 26 1.16 -6.70 9.79
C ILE A 26 1.15 -5.52 10.75
N ASP A 27 1.51 -5.75 12.02
CA ASP A 27 1.59 -4.69 13.04
C ASP A 27 2.53 -3.55 12.60
N ALA A 28 3.70 -3.89 12.05
CA ALA A 28 4.65 -2.89 11.57
C ALA A 28 4.14 -2.11 10.35
N MET A 29 3.39 -2.76 9.45
CA MET A 29 2.77 -2.09 8.29
C MET A 29 1.67 -1.12 8.73
N LEU A 30 0.74 -1.58 9.56
CA LEU A 30 -0.37 -0.77 10.07
C LEU A 30 0.13 0.37 10.95
N LEU A 31 1.07 0.11 11.85
CA LEU A 31 1.65 1.14 12.72
C LEU A 31 2.28 2.27 11.90
N ARG A 32 2.97 1.96 10.79
CA ARG A 32 3.55 2.98 9.91
C ARG A 32 2.47 3.82 9.22
N CYS A 33 1.35 3.21 8.82
CA CYS A 33 0.25 3.92 8.19
C CYS A 33 -0.45 4.86 9.18
N TYR A 34 -0.78 4.37 10.37
CA TYR A 34 -1.40 5.19 11.42
C TYR A 34 -0.46 6.29 11.92
N ALA A 35 0.85 6.02 12.05
CA ALA A 35 1.82 7.04 12.39
C ALA A 35 1.96 8.11 11.28
N ALA A 36 1.82 7.72 10.00
CA ALA A 36 1.77 8.67 8.91
C ALA A 36 0.53 9.56 9.00
N LEU A 37 -0.66 9.00 9.23
CA LEU A 37 -1.89 9.77 9.41
C LEU A 37 -1.80 10.77 10.58
N ASP A 38 -1.32 10.31 11.74
CA ASP A 38 -1.12 11.19 12.91
C ASP A 38 -0.13 12.33 12.61
N ALA A 39 0.91 12.05 11.83
CA ALA A 39 1.84 13.09 11.39
C ALA A 39 1.18 14.11 10.45
N PHE A 40 0.35 13.68 9.50
CA PHE A 40 -0.37 14.60 8.61
C PHE A 40 -1.39 15.46 9.36
N ASP A 41 -2.15 14.86 10.29
CA ASP A 41 -3.14 15.57 11.13
C ASP A 41 -2.48 16.66 11.99
N ARG A 42 -1.26 16.39 12.48
CA ARG A 42 -0.46 17.35 13.27
C ARG A 42 0.35 18.34 12.43
N GLY A 43 0.24 18.30 11.10
CA GLY A 43 1.04 19.15 10.20
C GLY A 43 2.54 18.83 10.17
N HIS A 44 2.91 17.61 10.55
CA HIS A 44 4.24 17.03 10.42
C HIS A 44 4.35 16.04 9.26
N GLY A 45 3.40 16.11 8.32
CA GLY A 45 3.41 15.30 7.10
C GLY A 45 4.67 15.55 6.26
N SER A 46 5.01 14.59 5.43
CA SER A 46 6.17 14.67 4.54
C SER A 46 6.00 13.75 3.34
N GLN A 47 6.75 14.03 2.28
CA GLN A 47 6.73 13.21 1.07
C GLN A 47 7.01 11.71 1.33
N PRO A 48 7.97 11.30 2.19
CA PRO A 48 8.15 9.88 2.51
C PRO A 48 6.93 9.23 3.18
N LEU A 49 6.23 9.96 4.05
CA LEU A 49 5.00 9.49 4.69
C LEU A 49 3.86 9.39 3.67
N PHE A 50 3.78 10.34 2.75
CA PHE A 50 2.82 10.32 1.65
C PHE A 50 3.02 9.09 0.77
N MET A 51 4.26 8.85 0.33
CA MET A 51 4.60 7.66 -0.46
C MET A 51 4.33 6.36 0.30
N THR A 52 4.44 6.37 1.64
CA THR A 52 4.09 5.22 2.47
C THR A 52 2.58 4.93 2.40
N LEU A 53 1.72 5.94 2.55
CA LEU A 53 0.27 5.76 2.43
C LEU A 53 -0.12 5.32 1.01
N CYS A 54 0.38 5.99 -0.03
CA CYS A 54 0.11 5.61 -1.42
C CYS A 54 0.44 4.15 -1.70
N ARG A 55 1.60 3.68 -1.23
CA ARG A 55 2.00 2.28 -1.38
C ARG A 55 0.98 1.33 -0.76
N HIS A 56 0.53 1.60 0.46
CA HIS A 56 -0.37 0.68 1.17
C HIS A 56 -1.80 0.73 0.64
N MET A 57 -2.27 1.88 0.12
CA MET A 57 -3.56 1.97 -0.55
C MET A 57 -3.58 1.18 -1.88
N LEU A 58 -2.50 1.23 -2.65
CA LEU A 58 -2.38 0.38 -3.85
C LEU A 58 -2.30 -1.12 -3.50
N VAL A 59 -1.65 -1.48 -2.38
CA VAL A 59 -1.68 -2.86 -1.90
C VAL A 59 -3.10 -3.28 -1.50
N ALA A 60 -3.86 -2.41 -0.84
CA ALA A 60 -5.25 -2.68 -0.47
C ALA A 60 -6.14 -2.88 -1.70
N GLU A 61 -5.97 -2.05 -2.75
CA GLU A 61 -6.65 -2.21 -4.04
C GLU A 61 -6.33 -3.56 -4.69
N GLU A 62 -5.05 -3.94 -4.75
CA GLU A 62 -4.66 -5.24 -5.29
C GLU A 62 -5.18 -6.43 -4.47
N LEU A 63 -5.34 -6.26 -3.16
CA LEU A 63 -5.97 -7.26 -2.30
C LEU A 63 -7.48 -7.38 -2.57
N CYS A 64 -8.18 -6.26 -2.84
CA CYS A 64 -9.56 -6.30 -3.34
C CYS A 64 -9.65 -7.10 -4.65
N GLN A 65 -8.75 -6.85 -5.60
CA GLN A 65 -8.68 -7.58 -6.88
C GLN A 65 -8.33 -9.07 -6.72
N LEU A 66 -7.74 -9.47 -5.58
CA LEU A 66 -7.50 -10.86 -5.20
C LEU A 66 -8.66 -11.48 -4.40
N GLY A 67 -9.74 -10.72 -4.16
CA GLY A 67 -10.94 -11.17 -3.47
C GLY A 67 -10.93 -10.98 -1.95
N HIS A 68 -10.03 -10.18 -1.40
CA HIS A 68 -10.04 -9.81 0.02
C HIS A 68 -10.81 -8.50 0.21
N ALA A 69 -11.97 -8.58 0.86
CA ALA A 69 -12.85 -7.44 1.10
C ALA A 69 -13.27 -6.66 -0.17
N PRO A 70 -13.62 -7.32 -1.30
CA PRO A 70 -13.92 -6.63 -2.57
C PRO A 70 -15.14 -5.71 -2.48
N GLU A 71 -16.05 -5.94 -1.53
CA GLU A 71 -17.21 -5.08 -1.28
C GLU A 71 -16.83 -3.67 -0.80
N PHE A 72 -15.58 -3.45 -0.37
CA PHE A 72 -15.06 -2.15 0.09
C PHE A 72 -14.15 -1.47 -0.96
N GLU A 73 -14.19 -1.89 -2.24
CA GLU A 73 -13.42 -1.26 -3.32
C GLU A 73 -13.71 0.25 -3.46
N ASP A 74 -14.94 0.68 -3.17
CA ASP A 74 -15.32 2.09 -3.17
C ASP A 74 -14.60 2.89 -2.07
N ASP A 75 -14.44 2.33 -0.86
CA ASP A 75 -13.71 2.98 0.24
C ASP A 75 -12.22 3.13 -0.09
N ILE A 76 -11.62 2.11 -0.73
CA ILE A 76 -10.24 2.19 -1.23
C ILE A 76 -10.11 3.26 -2.34
N THR A 77 -11.12 3.39 -3.20
CA THR A 77 -11.14 4.44 -4.23
C THR A 77 -11.18 5.84 -3.61
N LEU A 78 -12.07 6.06 -2.63
CA LEU A 78 -12.17 7.32 -1.91
C LEU A 78 -10.88 7.70 -1.17
N ALA A 79 -10.14 6.71 -0.67
CA ALA A 79 -8.83 6.92 -0.07
C ALA A 79 -7.76 7.33 -1.09
N HIS A 80 -7.77 6.76 -2.30
CA HIS A 80 -6.91 7.23 -3.38
C HIS A 80 -7.23 8.67 -3.80
N GLU A 81 -8.50 9.03 -3.88
CA GLU A 81 -8.93 10.41 -4.14
C GLU A 81 -8.40 11.37 -3.06
N ALA A 82 -8.50 11.00 -1.78
CA ALA A 82 -7.94 11.79 -0.68
C ALA A 82 -6.42 11.98 -0.80
N LEU A 83 -5.67 10.97 -1.27
CA LEU A 83 -4.24 11.10 -1.52
C LEU A 83 -3.93 12.03 -2.70
N VAL A 84 -4.76 12.02 -3.75
CA VAL A 84 -4.64 12.94 -4.89
C VAL A 84 -4.93 14.38 -4.45
N GLU A 85 -5.97 14.58 -3.62
CA GLU A 85 -6.32 15.88 -3.05
C GLU A 85 -5.17 16.41 -2.16
N LEU A 86 -4.57 15.57 -1.32
CA LEU A 86 -3.40 15.90 -0.52
C LEU A 86 -2.19 16.32 -1.37
N ASP A 87 -1.87 15.58 -2.44
CA ASP A 87 -0.76 15.92 -3.35
C ASP A 87 -1.00 17.23 -4.10
N ALA A 88 -2.25 17.47 -4.52
CA ALA A 88 -2.66 18.73 -5.15
C ALA A 88 -2.52 19.91 -4.18
N ARG A 89 -2.95 19.76 -2.92
CA ARG A 89 -2.78 20.76 -1.87
C ARG A 89 -1.31 21.01 -1.58
N HIS A 90 -0.49 19.97 -1.47
CA HIS A 90 0.95 20.12 -1.30
C HIS A 90 1.58 20.91 -2.47
N SER A 91 1.17 20.62 -3.70
CA SER A 91 1.66 21.31 -4.89
C SER A 91 1.28 22.79 -4.93
N ALA A 92 0.09 23.15 -4.42
CA ALA A 92 -0.39 24.53 -4.38
C ALA A 92 0.21 25.33 -3.22
N ASP A 93 0.22 24.75 -2.01
CA ASP A 93 0.44 25.47 -0.76
C ASP A 93 1.72 25.04 -0.02
N GLY A 94 2.40 24.00 -0.51
CA GLY A 94 3.57 23.40 0.14
C GLY A 94 3.24 22.61 1.42
N ALA A 95 1.96 22.43 1.74
CA ALA A 95 1.51 21.84 2.99
C ALA A 95 1.25 20.33 2.88
N TRP A 96 1.80 19.56 3.82
CA TRP A 96 1.48 18.15 4.01
C TRP A 96 0.53 17.99 5.19
N THR A 97 -0.73 18.34 4.97
CA THR A 97 -1.80 18.31 5.99
C THR A 97 -3.07 17.74 5.38
N LEU A 98 -3.74 16.88 6.14
CA LEU A 98 -5.06 16.36 5.79
C LEU A 98 -6.15 17.27 6.37
N ASP A 99 -7.28 17.35 5.69
CA ASP A 99 -8.52 17.80 6.33
C ASP A 99 -9.26 16.63 6.99
N ALA A 100 -10.36 16.95 7.68
CA ALA A 100 -11.11 15.96 8.46
C ALA A 100 -11.77 14.87 7.58
N ASP A 101 -12.19 15.22 6.36
CA ASP A 101 -12.87 14.30 5.46
C ASP A 101 -11.85 13.35 4.82
N GLU A 102 -10.72 13.87 4.37
CA GLU A 102 -9.59 13.07 3.86
C GLU A 102 -9.06 12.12 4.93
N HIS A 103 -8.87 12.62 6.16
CA HIS A 103 -8.44 11.80 7.29
C HIS A 103 -9.44 10.66 7.56
N ALA A 104 -10.74 10.94 7.55
CA ALA A 104 -11.78 9.92 7.76
C ALA A 104 -11.78 8.85 6.66
N ARG A 105 -11.66 9.25 5.38
CA ARG A 105 -11.58 8.31 4.24
C ARG A 105 -10.35 7.41 4.35
N LEU A 106 -9.20 7.98 4.69
CA LEU A 106 -7.97 7.20 4.87
C LEU A 106 -8.04 6.25 6.07
N CYS A 107 -8.66 6.67 7.18
CA CYS A 107 -8.92 5.78 8.31
C CYS A 107 -9.80 4.58 7.90
N ALA A 108 -10.90 4.83 7.19
CA ALA A 108 -11.79 3.76 6.73
C ALA A 108 -11.06 2.74 5.84
N ALA A 109 -10.25 3.21 4.89
CA ALA A 109 -9.45 2.33 4.05
C ALA A 109 -8.35 1.57 4.83
N LEU A 110 -7.79 2.15 5.89
CA LEU A 110 -6.85 1.44 6.76
C LEU A 110 -7.52 0.36 7.62
N ASP A 111 -8.77 0.57 8.04
CA ASP A 111 -9.56 -0.48 8.69
C ASP A 111 -9.80 -1.65 7.74
N VAL A 112 -10.15 -1.37 6.48
CA VAL A 112 -10.27 -2.39 5.42
C VAL A 112 -8.94 -3.12 5.19
N LEU A 113 -7.83 -2.38 5.06
CA LEU A 113 -6.50 -2.98 4.89
C LEU A 113 -6.13 -3.87 6.08
N ALA A 114 -6.46 -3.46 7.31
CA ALA A 114 -6.21 -4.27 8.50
C ALA A 114 -7.00 -5.59 8.44
N GLU A 115 -8.28 -5.55 8.08
CA GLU A 115 -9.10 -6.75 7.89
C GLU A 115 -8.54 -7.66 6.79
N GLN A 116 -8.18 -7.10 5.63
CA GLN A 116 -7.56 -7.83 4.53
C GLN A 116 -6.28 -8.52 4.99
N LEU A 117 -5.40 -7.81 5.70
CA LEU A 117 -4.13 -8.36 6.19
C LEU A 117 -4.33 -9.47 7.22
N GLU A 118 -5.39 -9.40 8.03
CA GLU A 118 -5.74 -10.44 9.02
C GLU A 118 -6.18 -11.76 8.39
N VAL A 119 -6.85 -11.73 7.22
CA VAL A 119 -7.34 -12.94 6.54
C VAL A 119 -6.47 -13.40 5.37
N ALA A 120 -5.73 -12.48 4.73
CA ALA A 120 -4.91 -12.79 3.57
C ALA A 120 -3.74 -13.70 3.91
N THR A 121 -3.44 -14.63 3.01
CA THR A 121 -2.22 -15.43 3.07
C THR A 121 -1.01 -14.56 2.76
N LEU A 122 0.16 -14.92 3.28
CA LEU A 122 1.41 -14.22 2.94
C LEU A 122 1.71 -14.24 1.44
N GLU A 123 1.27 -15.29 0.74
CA GLU A 123 1.40 -15.39 -0.71
C GLU A 123 0.54 -14.34 -1.42
N HIS A 124 -0.71 -14.13 -0.99
CA HIS A 124 -1.56 -13.09 -1.56
C HIS A 124 -1.06 -11.68 -1.24
N ILE A 125 -0.53 -11.45 -0.03
CA ILE A 125 0.10 -10.17 0.33
C ILE A 125 1.31 -9.90 -0.58
N ALA A 126 2.22 -10.88 -0.73
CA ALA A 126 3.38 -10.74 -1.60
C ALA A 126 2.98 -10.58 -3.08
N GLN A 127 1.92 -11.25 -3.51
CA GLN A 127 1.37 -11.11 -4.86
C GLN A 127 0.79 -9.72 -5.10
N ALA A 128 0.03 -9.16 -4.15
CA ALA A 128 -0.49 -7.81 -4.21
C ALA A 128 0.64 -6.77 -4.30
N GLU A 129 1.68 -6.90 -3.47
CA GLU A 129 2.86 -6.03 -3.56
C GLU A 129 3.56 -6.12 -4.93
N ALA A 130 3.69 -7.33 -5.49
CA ALA A 130 4.31 -7.53 -6.80
C ALA A 130 3.47 -6.93 -7.94
N ARG A 131 2.14 -7.04 -7.88
CA ARG A 131 1.22 -6.44 -8.87
C ARG A 131 1.27 -4.92 -8.81
N MET A 132 1.20 -4.33 -7.61
CA MET A 132 1.36 -2.90 -7.37
C MET A 132 2.62 -2.34 -8.03
N VAL A 133 3.79 -2.96 -7.79
CA VAL A 133 5.07 -2.51 -8.40
C VAL A 133 4.98 -2.56 -9.92
N THR A 134 4.46 -3.66 -10.47
CA THR A 134 4.35 -3.86 -11.91
C THR A 134 3.47 -2.81 -12.55
N GLN A 135 2.29 -2.53 -11.99
CA GLN A 135 1.38 -1.53 -12.51
C GLN A 135 1.94 -0.10 -12.38
N SER A 136 2.59 0.22 -11.25
CA SER A 136 3.24 1.51 -11.04
C SER A 136 4.32 1.78 -12.11
N LEU A 137 5.13 0.77 -12.43
CA LEU A 137 6.15 0.85 -13.48
C LEU A 137 5.53 1.00 -14.87
N VAL A 138 4.48 0.25 -15.18
CA VAL A 138 3.76 0.35 -16.46
C VAL A 138 3.18 1.75 -16.62
N ALA A 139 2.51 2.29 -15.60
CA ALA A 139 1.95 3.64 -15.62
C ALA A 139 3.04 4.72 -15.78
N ALA A 140 4.19 4.57 -15.11
CA ALA A 140 5.33 5.49 -15.25
C ALA A 140 5.93 5.47 -16.67
N ASN A 141 6.05 4.29 -17.27
CA ASN A 141 6.54 4.13 -18.64
C ASN A 141 5.57 4.73 -19.66
N MET A 142 4.26 4.57 -19.49
CA MET A 142 3.26 5.21 -20.36
C MET A 142 3.35 6.74 -20.30
N ARG A 143 3.50 7.32 -19.10
CA ARG A 143 3.69 8.78 -18.94
C ARG A 143 4.96 9.29 -19.61
N SER A 144 6.07 8.55 -19.48
CA SER A 144 7.34 8.90 -20.13
C SER A 144 7.30 8.76 -21.65
N GLY A 145 6.57 7.76 -22.18
CA GLY A 145 6.42 7.51 -23.61
C GLY A 145 5.57 8.56 -24.33
N ILE A 146 4.51 9.07 -23.68
CA ILE A 146 3.68 10.16 -24.22
C ILE A 146 4.49 11.46 -24.34
N GLY A 147 5.37 11.76 -23.37
CA GLY A 147 6.27 12.92 -23.41
C GLY A 147 7.26 12.90 -24.58
N HIS A 148 7.74 11.71 -24.99
CA HIS A 148 8.61 11.58 -26.17
C HIS A 148 7.86 11.69 -27.50
N ALA A 149 6.62 11.21 -27.60
CA ALA A 149 5.84 11.28 -28.83
C ALA A 149 5.38 12.71 -29.16
N GLN A 150 5.05 13.53 -28.15
CA GLN A 150 4.64 14.93 -28.36
C GLN A 150 5.80 15.86 -28.74
N ALA A 151 7.03 15.60 -28.28
CA ALA A 151 8.20 16.42 -28.60
C ALA A 151 8.67 16.29 -30.06
N VAL A 152 8.38 15.17 -30.72
CA VAL A 152 8.81 14.93 -32.12
C VAL A 152 7.79 15.48 -33.13
N SER A 153 6.54 15.71 -32.74
CA SER A 153 5.48 16.18 -33.64
C SER A 153 5.34 17.71 -33.74
N SER A 154 6.09 18.50 -32.96
CA SER A 154 6.10 19.97 -33.05
C SER A 154 7.28 20.53 -33.85
N ALA A 155 8.03 19.68 -34.55
CA ALA A 155 9.14 20.04 -35.43
C ALA A 155 8.97 19.34 -36.78
N GLY A 156 8.03 19.82 -37.60
CA GLY A 156 7.80 19.31 -38.95
C GLY A 156 6.71 20.08 -39.68
#